data_AF-M3EPL9-F1
#
_entry.id   AF-M3EPL9-F1
#
_cell.length_a   1.000
_cell.length_b   1.000
_cell.length_c   1.000
_cell.angle_alpha   90.00
_cell.angle_beta   90.00
_cell.angle_gamma   90.00
#
_symmetry.space_group_name_H-M   'P 1'
#
loop_
_entity.id
_entity.type
_entity.pdbx_description
1 polymer ?
#
loop_
_entity_poly.entity_id
_entity_poly.type
_entity_poly.pdbx_seq_one_letter_code
_entity_poly.pdbx_strand_id
1 'polypeptide(L)' 'MDVLGFDTPCTLEELKKRFKELIKKYHPDINKDGLEMTQRIIASYNFLIMRMS' A
#
# COMPACT_ATOMS: atom_id res chain seq x y z
N MET A 1 9.33 -7.05 -8.48
CA MET A 1 8.40 -7.38 -7.37
C MET A 1 8.03 -6.09 -6.69
N ASP A 2 6.81 -5.61 -6.92
CA ASP A 2 6.30 -4.40 -6.27
C ASP A 2 5.97 -4.69 -4.80
N VAL A 3 6.08 -3.71 -3.90
CA VAL A 3 5.87 -3.87 -2.45
C VAL A 3 4.49 -4.45 -2.12
N LEU A 4 3.54 -4.27 -3.03
CA LEU A 4 2.16 -4.73 -2.92
C LEU A 4 1.90 -6.10 -3.59
N GLY A 5 2.92 -6.68 -4.25
CA GLY A 5 2.85 -8.05 -4.80
C GLY A 5 1.88 -8.20 -5.97
N PHE A 6 1.50 -7.13 -6.65
CA PHE A 6 0.59 -7.19 -7.78
C PHE A 6 1.34 -7.46 -9.10
N ASP A 7 0.98 -8.57 -9.75
CA ASP A 7 1.13 -8.77 -11.18
C ASP A 7 -0.03 -8.03 -11.87
N THR A 8 0.27 -7.14 -12.81
CA THR A 8 -0.73 -6.37 -13.56
C THR A 8 -1.72 -7.30 -14.30
N PRO A 9 -3.02 -6.94 -14.44
CA PRO A 9 -3.63 -5.63 -14.18
C PRO A 9 -4.36 -5.60 -12.83
N CYS A 10 -3.84 -4.82 -11.89
CA CYS A 10 -4.53 -4.54 -10.65
C CYS A 10 -5.37 -3.28 -10.80
N THR A 11 -6.66 -3.31 -10.45
CA THR A 11 -7.53 -2.12 -10.51
C THR A 11 -7.29 -1.20 -9.31
N LEU A 12 -7.58 0.09 -9.47
CA LEU A 12 -7.51 1.09 -8.38
C LEU A 12 -8.31 0.66 -7.14
N GLU A 13 -9.39 -0.08 -7.34
CA GLU A 13 -10.23 -0.62 -6.27
C GLU A 13 -9.49 -1.67 -5.43
N GLU A 14 -8.83 -2.63 -6.07
CA GLU A 14 -8.03 -3.65 -5.39
C GLU A 14 -6.81 -3.04 -4.70
N LEU A 15 -6.17 -2.06 -5.36
CA LEU A 15 -5.07 -1.30 -4.78
C LEU A 15 -5.49 -0.58 -3.49
N LYS A 16 -6.65 0.11 -3.50
CA LYS A 16 -7.23 0.77 -2.31
C LYS A 16 -7.59 -0.22 -1.21
N LYS A 17 -8.16 -1.36 -1.58
CA LYS A 17 -8.57 -2.40 -0.63
C LYS A 17 -7.35 -2.97 0.09
N ARG A 18 -6.30 -3.34 -0.66
CA ARG A 18 -5.04 -3.86 -0.12
C ARG A 18 -4.30 -2.82 0.71
N PHE A 19 -4.25 -1.58 0.24
CA PHE A 19 -3.72 -0.44 0.99
C PHE A 19 -4.40 -0.33 2.36
N LYS A 20 -5.73 -0.34 2.39
CA LYS A 20 -6.51 -0.22 3.64
C LYS A 20 -6.26 -1.39 4.60
N GLU A 21 -6.14 -2.62 4.09
CA GLU A 21 -5.78 -3.78 4.91
C GLU A 21 -4.38 -3.66 5.50
N LEU A 22 -3.40 -3.23 4.70
CA LEU A 22 -2.01 -3.06 5.14
C LEU A 22 -1.88 -1.93 6.16
N ILE A 23 -2.51 -0.78 5.93
CA ILE A 23 -2.52 0.32 6.90
C ILE A 23 -3.16 -0.12 8.22
N LYS A 24 -4.26 -0.90 8.17
CA LYS A 24 -4.91 -1.40 9.39
C LYS A 24 -4.03 -2.42 10.13
N LYS A 25 -3.24 -3.21 9.41
CA LYS A 25 -2.31 -4.21 9.97
C LYS A 25 -1.05 -3.57 10.55
N TYR A 26 -0.52 -2.55 9.89
CA TYR A 26 0.70 -1.85 10.24
C TYR A 26 0.43 -0.50 10.92
N HIS A 27 -0.77 -0.27 11.44
CA HIS A 27 -1.15 1.01 12.02
C HIS A 27 -0.21 1.36 13.19
N PRO A 28 0.25 2.64 13.31
CA PRO A 28 1.19 3.07 14.34
C PRO A 28 0.69 2.83 15.79
N ASP A 29 -0.63 2.75 15.95
CA ASP A 29 -1.31 2.46 17.24
C ASP A 29 -1.08 1.00 17.70
N ILE A 30 -0.85 0.09 16.75
CA ILE A 30 -0.61 -1.35 17.01
C ILE A 30 0.89 -1.66 16.94
N ASN A 31 1.63 -0.99 16.04
CA ASN A 31 3.07 -1.12 15.89
C ASN A 31 3.71 0.24 16.05
N LYS A 32 4.57 0.44 17.07
CA LYS A 32 5.33 1.70 17.21
C LYS A 32 6.20 2.03 15.99
N ASP A 33 6.62 1.02 15.24
CA ASP A 33 7.35 1.11 13.96
C ASP A 33 6.44 1.13 12.71
N GLY A 34 5.12 1.08 12.94
CA GLY A 34 4.11 1.05 11.88
C GLY A 34 4.11 2.32 11.03
N LEU A 35 4.66 3.42 11.55
CA LEU A 35 4.76 4.69 10.83
C LEU A 35 5.65 4.60 9.57
N GLU A 36 6.78 3.91 9.65
CA GLU A 36 7.68 3.73 8.49
C GLU A 36 7.07 2.77 7.46
N MET A 37 6.45 1.69 7.92
CA MET A 37 5.78 0.74 7.02
C MET A 37 4.59 1.40 6.31
N THR A 38 3.74 2.13 7.04
CA THR A 38 2.60 2.83 6.44
C THR A 38 3.06 3.87 5.42
N GLN A 39 4.13 4.63 5.69
CA GLN A 39 4.72 5.54 4.70
C GLN A 39 5.20 4.82 3.44
N ARG A 40 5.91 3.68 3.58
CA ARG A 40 6.33 2.87 2.42
C ARG A 40 5.14 2.34 1.62
N ILE A 41 4.07 1.93 2.29
CA ILE A 41 2.83 1.47 1.66
C ILE A 41 2.16 2.61 0.88
N ILE A 42 2.08 3.83 1.46
CA ILE A 42 1.53 5.03 0.79
C ILE A 42 2.38 5.42 -0.43
N ALA A 43 3.70 5.43 -0.29
CA ALA A 43 4.61 5.77 -1.39
C ALA A 43 4.47 4.78 -2.56
N SER A 44 4.41 3.48 -2.27
CA SER A 44 4.22 2.43 -3.27
C SER A 44 2.85 2.55 -3.96
N TYR A 45 1.80 2.86 -3.19
CA TYR A 45 0.46 3.10 -3.72
C TYR A 45 0.43 4.29 -4.69
N ASN A 46 1.01 5.43 -4.32
CA ASN A 46 1.07 6.61 -5.19
C ASN A 46 1.88 6.34 -6.46
N PHE A 47 3.00 5.61 -6.34
CA PHE A 47 3.83 5.25 -7.49
C PHE A 47 3.07 4.35 -8.49
N LEU A 48 2.30 3.38 -7.99
CA LEU A 48 1.47 2.51 -8.84
C LEU A 48 0.33 3.28 -9.50
N ILE A 49 -0.36 4.16 -8.77
CA ILE A 49 -1.40 5.03 -9.35
C ILE A 49 -0.82 5.90 -10.47
N MET A 50 0.35 6.48 -10.24
CA MET A 50 1.02 7.33 -11.22
C MET A 50 1.45 6.54 -12.47
N ARG A 51 1.87 5.28 -12.31
CA ARG A 51 2.21 4.39 -13.44
C ARG A 51 1.00 3.86 -14.21
N MET A 52 -0.19 3.88 -13.60
CA MET A 52 -1.45 3.43 -14.19
C MET A 52 -2.26 4.56 -14.85
N SER A 53 -1.81 5.83 -14.72
CA SER A 53 -2.40 6.99 -15.42
C SER A 53 -1.78 7.23 -16.79
#